data_AF-A0A419FW37-F1
#
_entry.id   AF-A0A419FW37-F1
#
_cell.length_a   1.000
_cell.length_b   1.000
_cell.length_c   1.000
_cell.angle_alpha   90.00
_cell.angle_beta   90.00
_cell.angle_gamma   90.00
#
_symmetry.space_group_name_H-M   'P 1'
#
loop_
_entity.id
_entity.type
_entity.pdbx_description
1 polymer ?
#
loop_
_entity_poly.entity_id
_entity_poly.type
_entity_poly.pdbx_seq_one_letter_code
_entity_poly.pdbx_strand_id
1 'polypeptide(L)'
;MSAMVLSSVKGFIDISQKLEGIGIRNIHFFNLQDNDELTTPMMALVPFMDMLVLGKDARLSSYSNKVIEEAVARHIPVVSEDCMGDMEGCLC
;
A
#
# COMPACT_ATOMS: atom_id res chain seq x y z
N MET A 1 3.37 -8.04 -11.38
CA MET A 1 3.50 -6.83 -10.55
C MET A 1 3.15 -7.15 -9.12
N SER A 2 3.88 -6.55 -8.18
CA SER A 2 3.75 -6.71 -6.73
C SER A 2 3.43 -5.36 -6.08
N ALA A 3 2.44 -5.34 -5.22
CA ALA A 3 2.05 -4.14 -4.49
C ALA A 3 1.97 -4.42 -2.98
N MET A 4 2.36 -3.45 -2.16
CA MET A 4 2.08 -3.48 -0.73
C MET A 4 0.91 -2.55 -0.42
N VAL A 5 -0.01 -3.01 0.41
CA VAL A 5 -1.19 -2.25 0.83
C VAL A 5 -1.11 -2.00 2.32
N LEU A 6 -1.03 -0.73 2.70
CA LEU A 6 -1.14 -0.25 4.07
C LEU A 6 -2.58 0.21 4.29
N SER A 7 -3.39 -0.57 5.01
CA SER A 7 -4.79 -0.21 5.28
C SER A 7 -5.35 -0.96 6.49
N SER A 8 -6.61 -0.69 6.83
CA SER A 8 -7.42 -1.58 7.67
C SER A 8 -7.75 -2.88 6.90
N VAL A 9 -8.14 -3.94 7.60
CA VAL A 9 -8.58 -5.19 6.93
C VAL A 9 -9.76 -4.93 5.98
N LYS A 10 -10.67 -4.04 6.39
CA LYS A 10 -11.82 -3.66 5.57
C LYS A 10 -11.39 -2.93 4.30
N GLY A 11 -10.55 -1.91 4.43
CA GLY A 11 -10.04 -1.17 3.26
C GLY A 11 -9.16 -2.03 2.35
N PHE A 12 -8.47 -3.04 2.88
CA PHE A 12 -7.72 -4.00 2.07
C PHE A 12 -8.60 -4.82 1.13
N ILE A 13 -9.80 -5.22 1.55
CA ILE A 13 -10.71 -5.98 0.68
C ILE A 13 -11.06 -5.15 -0.55
N ASP A 14 -11.39 -3.88 -0.36
CA ASP A 14 -11.74 -2.96 -1.45
C ASP A 14 -10.54 -2.66 -2.37
N ILE A 15 -9.35 -2.48 -1.80
CA ILE A 15 -8.11 -2.22 -2.56
C ILE A 15 -7.64 -3.45 -3.32
N SER A 16 -7.71 -4.64 -2.71
CA SER A 16 -7.21 -5.88 -3.32
C SER A 16 -8.00 -6.24 -4.58
N GLN A 17 -9.32 -6.05 -4.58
CA GLN A 17 -10.15 -6.22 -5.76
C GLN A 17 -9.74 -5.28 -6.91
N LYS A 18 -9.46 -4.00 -6.61
CA LYS A 18 -8.98 -3.02 -7.60
C LYS A 18 -7.61 -3.39 -8.15
N LEU A 19 -6.69 -3.83 -7.29
CA LEU A 19 -5.35 -4.27 -7.67
C LEU A 19 -5.38 -5.50 -8.58
N GLU A 20 -6.24 -6.48 -8.25
CA GLU A 20 -6.44 -7.65 -9.13
C GLU A 20 -7.01 -7.24 -10.49
N GLY A 21 -7.94 -6.29 -10.52
CA GLY A 21 -8.53 -5.73 -11.75
C GLY A 21 -7.51 -5.11 -12.71
N ILE A 22 -6.44 -4.50 -12.17
CA ILE A 22 -5.33 -3.93 -12.97
C ILE A 22 -4.16 -4.92 -13.19
N GLY A 23 -4.35 -6.21 -12.87
CA GLY A 23 -3.40 -7.28 -13.15
C GLY A 23 -2.30 -7.50 -12.10
N ILE A 24 -2.45 -6.92 -10.91
CA ILE A 24 -1.52 -7.11 -9.79
C ILE A 24 -1.98 -8.31 -8.97
N ARG A 25 -1.13 -9.34 -8.93
CA ARG A 25 -1.45 -10.63 -8.30
C ARG A 25 -0.69 -10.88 -7.01
N ASN A 26 0.45 -10.19 -6.83
CA ASN A 26 1.26 -10.32 -5.62
C ASN A 26 0.93 -9.12 -4.72
N ILE A 27 0.03 -9.32 -3.76
CA ILE A 27 -0.42 -8.25 -2.88
C ILE A 27 0.04 -8.56 -1.46
N HIS A 28 0.86 -7.67 -0.91
CA HIS A 28 1.33 -7.73 0.48
C HIS A 28 0.46 -6.82 1.34
N PHE A 29 -0.35 -7.40 2.22
CA PHE A 29 -1.19 -6.62 3.13
C PHE A 29 -0.50 -6.36 4.45
N PHE A 30 -0.60 -5.12 4.94
CA PHE A 30 -0.19 -4.76 6.28
C PHE A 30 -1.31 -4.02 7.02
N ASN A 31 -1.77 -4.63 8.12
CA ASN A 31 -2.78 -4.04 8.98
C ASN A 31 -2.15 -2.99 9.90
N LEU A 32 -2.60 -1.74 9.77
CA LEU A 32 -2.13 -0.63 10.59
C LEU A 32 -2.78 -0.57 11.99
N GLN A 33 -3.86 -1.32 12.25
CA GLN A 33 -4.57 -1.25 13.54
C GLN A 33 -3.90 -2.01 14.69
N ASP A 34 -2.99 -2.96 14.41
CA ASP A 34 -2.46 -3.90 15.42
C ASP A 34 -0.94 -3.78 15.67
N ASN A 35 -0.26 -2.80 15.06
CA ASN A 35 1.20 -2.86 14.88
C ASN A 35 1.99 -1.67 15.46
N ASP A 36 1.57 -1.13 16.61
CA ASP A 36 2.33 -0.07 17.32
C ASP A 36 3.72 -0.52 17.81
N GLU A 37 4.03 -1.82 17.82
CA GLU A 37 5.29 -2.37 18.33
C GLU A 37 6.36 -2.68 17.27
N LEU A 38 6.01 -2.67 15.97
CA LEU A 38 6.99 -2.98 14.91
C LEU A 38 7.90 -1.77 14.67
N THR A 39 9.20 -1.92 14.94
CA THR A 39 10.19 -0.83 14.76
C THR A 39 10.89 -0.87 13.40
N THR A 40 10.88 -2.03 12.72
CA THR A 40 11.52 -2.23 11.42
C THR A 40 10.53 -2.00 10.28
N PRO A 41 10.84 -1.14 9.28
CA PRO A 41 10.00 -0.97 8.10
C PRO A 41 9.90 -2.28 7.32
N MET A 42 8.69 -2.84 7.18
CA MET A 42 8.48 -4.15 6.52
C MET A 42 8.91 -4.18 5.05
N MET A 43 9.06 -3.04 4.40
CA MET A 43 9.61 -2.99 3.04
C MET A 43 11.07 -3.48 2.95
N ALA A 44 11.82 -3.44 4.06
CA ALA A 44 13.13 -4.09 4.12
C ALA A 44 13.03 -5.61 3.91
N LEU A 45 11.86 -6.20 4.16
CA LEU A 45 11.59 -7.63 4.06
C LEU A 45 10.94 -8.03 2.73
N VAL A 46 10.53 -7.05 1.90
CA VAL A 46 9.93 -7.31 0.58
C VAL A 46 10.74 -6.58 -0.51
N PRO A 47 11.82 -7.20 -1.03
CA PRO A 47 12.76 -6.53 -1.93
C PRO A 47 12.22 -6.24 -3.34
N PHE A 48 11.10 -6.85 -3.75
CA PHE A 48 10.55 -6.71 -5.10
C PHE A 48 9.11 -6.16 -5.09
N MET A 49 8.97 -4.92 -4.64
CA MET A 49 7.68 -4.21 -4.69
C MET A 49 7.70 -3.17 -5.80
N ASP A 50 6.69 -3.23 -6.67
CA ASP A 50 6.52 -2.27 -7.77
C ASP A 50 5.78 -1.01 -7.30
N MET A 51 4.93 -1.10 -6.26
CA MET A 51 4.30 0.07 -5.65
C MET A 51 3.87 -0.16 -4.19
N LEU A 52 3.66 0.95 -3.49
CA LEU A 52 3.02 1.03 -2.18
C LEU A 52 1.66 1.72 -2.33
N VAL A 53 0.60 1.11 -1.81
CA VAL A 53 -0.77 1.64 -1.78
C VAL A 53 -1.16 1.99 -0.36
N LEU A 54 -1.60 3.23 -0.17
CA LEU A 54 -2.12 3.75 1.10
C LEU A 54 -3.64 3.74 1.05
N GLY A 55 -4.26 2.94 1.92
CA GLY A 55 -5.71 2.98 2.11
C GLY A 55 -6.17 4.27 2.80
N LYS A 56 -7.42 4.67 2.57
CA LYS A 56 -7.99 5.88 3.20
C LYS A 56 -8.04 5.79 4.73
N ASP A 57 -8.17 4.56 5.23
CA ASP A 57 -8.17 4.24 6.65
C ASP A 57 -6.77 4.11 7.25
N ALA A 58 -5.72 4.29 6.44
CA ALA A 58 -4.34 4.29 6.92
C ALA A 58 -4.12 5.53 7.80
N ARG A 59 -4.34 5.38 9.11
CA ARG A 59 -3.93 6.41 10.06
C ARG A 59 -2.42 6.59 9.93
N LEU A 60 -1.99 7.83 9.67
CA LEU A 60 -0.59 8.21 9.67
C LEU A 60 -0.01 8.00 11.08
N SER A 61 0.52 6.81 11.32
CA SER A 61 1.32 6.48 12.48
C SER A 61 2.79 6.74 12.19
N SER A 62 3.60 6.88 13.24
CA SER A 62 5.06 6.96 13.12
C SER A 62 5.65 5.78 12.34
N TYR A 63 5.01 4.60 12.42
CA TYR A 63 5.37 3.43 11.63
C TYR A 63 5.08 3.61 10.14
N SER A 64 3.86 4.02 9.79
CA SER A 64 3.47 4.23 8.39
C SER A 64 4.35 5.30 7.70
N ASN A 65 4.77 6.33 8.42
CA ASN A 65 5.70 7.33 7.90
C ASN A 65 7.06 6.72 7.56
N LYS A 66 7.62 5.86 8.42
CA LYS A 66 8.89 5.17 8.11
C LYS A 66 8.77 4.27 6.88
N VAL A 67 7.62 3.62 6.70
CA VAL A 67 7.35 2.81 5.50
C VAL A 67 7.27 3.68 4.25
N ILE A 68 6.62 4.84 4.33
CA ILE A 68 6.54 5.80 3.21
C ILE A 68 7.93 6.39 2.90
N GLU A 69 8.68 6.81 3.91
CA GLU A 69 10.04 7.35 3.75
C GLU A 69 10.97 6.34 3.06
N GLU A 70 10.93 5.09 3.47
CA GLU A 70 11.71 4.03 2.85
C GLU A 70 11.27 3.78 1.39
N ALA A 71 9.99 4.01 1.04
CA ALA A 71 9.45 3.77 -0.31
C ALA A 71 9.96 4.84 -1.25
N VAL A 72 9.92 6.08 -0.77
CA VAL A 72 10.53 7.23 -1.45
C VAL A 72 12.04 7.01 -1.62
N ALA A 73 12.75 6.58 -0.58
CA ALA A 73 14.19 6.32 -0.66
C ALA A 73 14.55 5.25 -1.69
N ARG A 74 13.69 4.24 -1.85
CA ARG A 74 13.85 3.14 -2.82
C ARG A 74 13.26 3.42 -4.20
N HIS A 75 12.75 4.64 -4.44
CA HIS A 75 12.08 5.02 -5.69
C HIS A 75 10.86 4.15 -6.01
N ILE A 76 10.19 3.64 -4.98
CA ILE A 76 8.94 2.89 -5.10
C ILE A 76 7.79 3.91 -5.11
N PRO A 77 6.91 3.90 -6.13
CA PRO A 77 5.77 4.81 -6.19
C PRO A 77 4.79 4.54 -5.04
N VAL A 78 4.37 5.62 -4.37
CA VAL A 78 3.36 5.58 -3.31
C VAL A 78 2.06 6.16 -3.87
N VAL A 79 0.99 5.37 -3.83
CA VAL A 79 -0.31 5.67 -4.42
C VAL A 79 -1.37 5.68 -3.32
N SER A 80 -2.19 6.72 -3.26
CA SER A 80 -3.39 6.70 -2.40
C SER A 80 -4.49 5.86 -3.07
N GLU A 81 -5.27 5.13 -2.28
CA GLU A 81 -6.50 4.47 -2.72
C GLU A 81 -7.43 5.43 -3.47
N ASP A 82 -7.47 6.72 -3.08
CA ASP A 82 -8.24 7.74 -3.79
C ASP A 82 -7.85 7.85 -5.27
N CYS A 83 -6.56 7.80 -5.58
CA CYS A 83 -6.04 7.88 -6.94
C CYS A 83 -6.31 6.61 -7.76
N MET A 84 -6.67 5.50 -7.10
CA MET A 84 -7.00 4.24 -7.81
C MET A 84 -8.41 4.27 -8.39
N GLY A 85 -9.34 5.02 -7.79
CA GLY A 85 -10.69 5.20 -8.34
C GLY A 85 -10.69 5.96 -9.67
N ASP A 86 -9.73 6.86 -9.86
CA ASP A 86 -9.60 7.65 -11.09
C ASP A 86 -8.99 6.86 -12.26
N MET A 87 -8.38 5.70 -12.01
CA MET A 87 -7.87 4.84 -13.09
C MET A 87 -8.99 4.09 -13.84
N GLU A 88 -10.19 3.97 -13.26
CA GLU A 88 -11.38 3.51 -14.00
C GLU A 88 -12.01 4.62 -14.86
N GLY A 89 -11.71 5.90 -14.55
CA GLY A 89 -12.28 7.07 -15.23
C GLY A 89 -11.41 7.69 -16.33
N CYS A 90 -10.12 7.34 -16.41
CA CYS A 90 -9.17 7.90 -17.37
C CYS A 90 -8.97 6.99 -18.60
N LEU A 91 -10.04 6.37 -19.07
CA LEU A 91 -10.17 5.74 -20.40
C LEU A 91 -11.08 6.61 -21.27
N CYS A 92 -10.58 7.78 -21.69
CA CYS A 92 -11.06 8.56 -22.84
C CYS A 92 -9.89 9.34 -23.45
#